data_AF-A0A5J4NCK9-F1
#
_entry.id   AF-A0A5J4NCK9-F1
#
_cell.length_a   1.000
_cell.length_b   1.000
_cell.length_c   1.000
_cell.angle_alpha   90.00
_cell.angle_beta   90.00
_cell.angle_gamma   90.00
#
_symmetry.space_group_name_H-M   'P 1'
#
loop_
_entity.id
_entity.type
_entity.pdbx_description
1 polymer ?
#
loop_
_entity_poly.entity_id
_entity_poly.type
_entity_poly.pdbx_seq_one_letter_code
_entity_poly.pdbx_strand_id
1 'polypeptide(L)'
;MFKFTFSNLLLLAGFGYFLTTAWTLYEVFFPTDCHTASGCLKPNWTPVDQVYMKVDVKRSGTSERISLLKTNYFSLINGDIVRLNVTPPPEVFHNHTIESMVTLATKSGVIWSAHVPLTVHKEPMRTAFNLLSGKNTTDEPEPSSPVSRRPVSFWLSVMRVYLLKTPVIFSQNAVPPEIVHLLQVQPRGPHASYQPLVYANAEMQRSVDWIQVPELIRNEENGSVRYPPLEFTLSVEPESIGKFRLRCMLGMMAVQLRSY
;
A
#
# COMPACT_ATOMS: atom_id res chain seq x y z
N MET A 1 51.91 17.77 -26.78
CA MET A 1 51.98 18.15 -25.35
C MET A 1 50.61 18.70 -24.95
N PHE A 2 49.76 17.87 -24.34
CA PHE A 2 48.39 18.27 -23.99
C PHE A 2 48.42 19.30 -22.86
N LYS A 3 48.00 20.55 -23.14
CA LYS A 3 47.76 21.55 -22.09
C LYS A 3 46.49 21.16 -21.34
N PHE A 4 46.63 20.38 -20.27
CA PHE A 4 45.54 20.09 -19.36
C PHE A 4 45.17 21.37 -18.60
N THR A 5 44.15 22.07 -19.10
CA THR A 5 43.56 23.22 -18.42
C THR A 5 42.70 22.70 -17.27
N PHE A 6 42.69 23.39 -16.12
CA PHE A 6 41.89 23.02 -14.94
C PHE A 6 40.41 22.71 -15.29
N SER A 7 39.85 23.40 -16.29
CA SER A 7 38.52 23.13 -16.84
C SER A 7 38.35 21.70 -17.39
N ASN A 8 39.35 21.15 -18.09
CA ASN A 8 39.28 19.78 -18.62
C ASN A 8 39.33 18.73 -17.50
N LEU A 9 40.09 19.00 -16.43
CA LEU A 9 40.12 18.13 -15.26
C LEU A 9 38.76 18.11 -14.54
N LEU A 10 38.15 19.29 -14.39
CA LEU A 10 36.85 19.43 -13.72
C LEU A 10 35.71 18.80 -14.54
N LEU A 11 35.76 18.91 -15.87
CA LEU A 11 34.86 18.21 -16.78
C LEU A 11 35.00 16.70 -16.66
N LEU A 12 36.22 16.17 -16.62
CA LEU A 12 36.48 14.74 -16.49
C LEU A 12 35.98 14.20 -15.14
N ALA A 13 36.24 14.93 -14.06
CA ALA A 13 35.76 14.59 -12.73
C ALA A 13 34.23 14.63 -12.63
N GLY A 14 33.60 15.67 -13.19
CA GLY A 14 32.14 15.80 -13.25
C GLY A 14 31.48 14.69 -14.07
N PHE A 15 32.07 14.33 -15.21
CA PHE A 15 31.59 13.22 -16.03
C PHE A 15 31.77 11.86 -15.34
N GLY A 16 32.90 11.63 -14.69
CA GLY A 16 33.14 10.42 -13.87
C GLY A 16 32.15 10.31 -12.72
N TYR A 17 31.86 11.40 -12.02
CA TYR A 17 30.82 11.45 -10.99
C TYR A 17 29.43 11.13 -11.56
N PHE A 18 29.06 11.74 -12.69
CA PHE A 18 27.79 11.48 -13.36
C PHE A 18 27.63 10.00 -13.75
N LEU A 19 28.66 9.40 -14.37
CA LEU A 19 28.64 7.98 -14.74
C LEU A 19 28.53 7.06 -13.52
N THR A 20 29.29 7.37 -12.46
CA THR A 20 29.23 6.59 -11.21
C THR A 20 27.84 6.68 -10.58
N THR A 21 27.25 7.87 -10.55
CA THR A 21 25.89 8.10 -10.03
C THR A 21 24.83 7.42 -10.90
N ALA A 22 24.98 7.46 -12.22
CA ALA A 22 24.08 6.77 -13.13
C ALA A 22 24.17 5.25 -12.97
N TRP A 23 25.38 4.71 -12.77
CA TRP A 23 25.61 3.30 -12.50
C TRP A 23 24.99 2.85 -11.17
N THR A 24 25.21 3.61 -10.09
CA THR A 24 24.62 3.28 -8.79
C THR A 24 23.10 3.38 -8.81
N LEU A 25 22.53 4.37 -9.49
CA LEU A 25 21.08 4.44 -9.72
C LEU A 25 20.59 3.24 -10.51
N TYR A 26 21.29 2.85 -11.58
CA TYR A 26 20.92 1.69 -12.38
C TYR A 26 20.87 0.40 -11.55
N GLU A 27 21.88 0.13 -10.72
CA GLU A 27 21.90 -1.04 -9.82
C GLU A 27 20.76 -1.05 -8.80
N VAL A 28 20.25 0.13 -8.39
CA VAL A 28 19.09 0.21 -7.50
C VAL A 28 17.83 -0.30 -8.18
N PHE A 29 17.65 0.00 -9.47
CA PHE A 29 16.49 -0.42 -10.27
C PHE A 29 16.63 -1.83 -10.86
N PHE A 30 17.87 -2.27 -11.10
CA PHE A 30 18.22 -3.55 -11.72
C PHE A 30 19.35 -4.23 -10.92
N PRO A 31 19.03 -4.79 -9.74
CA PRO A 31 20.01 -5.51 -8.95
C PRO A 31 20.52 -6.74 -9.71
N THR A 32 21.82 -6.97 -9.65
CA THR A 32 22.43 -8.20 -10.19
C THR A 32 22.07 -9.39 -9.31
N ASP A 33 21.72 -10.51 -9.95
CA ASP A 33 21.42 -11.75 -9.22
C ASP A 33 22.65 -12.29 -8.49
N CYS A 34 22.41 -12.86 -7.31
CA CYS A 34 23.44 -13.55 -6.54
C CYS A 34 23.87 -14.85 -7.26
N HIS A 35 25.15 -14.94 -7.63
CA HIS A 35 25.72 -16.07 -8.38
C HIS A 35 26.45 -17.11 -7.52
N THR A 36 26.72 -16.84 -6.24
CA THR A 36 27.50 -17.73 -5.35
C THR A 36 26.67 -18.87 -4.79
N ALA A 37 27.16 -20.11 -4.84
CA ALA A 37 26.39 -21.29 -4.38
C ALA A 37 26.01 -21.24 -2.89
N SER A 38 26.85 -20.64 -2.04
CA SER A 38 26.57 -20.39 -0.62
C SER A 38 26.11 -18.94 -0.41
N GLY A 39 25.12 -18.75 0.46
CA GLY A 39 24.69 -17.41 0.89
C GLY A 39 23.69 -16.69 -0.02
N CYS A 40 23.17 -17.30 -1.09
CA CYS A 40 22.06 -16.72 -1.86
C CYS A 40 20.69 -17.12 -1.28
N LEU A 41 19.73 -16.21 -1.44
CA LEU A 41 18.33 -16.34 -1.05
C LEU A 41 17.48 -16.44 -2.32
N LYS A 42 16.84 -17.60 -2.53
CA LYS A 42 16.11 -17.92 -3.77
C LYS A 42 14.59 -17.73 -3.62
N PRO A 43 13.90 -17.25 -4.65
CA PRO A 43 12.43 -17.17 -4.65
C PRO A 43 11.81 -18.59 -4.57
N ASN A 44 10.77 -18.76 -3.76
CA ASN A 44 9.95 -19.98 -3.71
C ASN A 44 8.61 -19.80 -4.46
N TRP A 45 8.64 -19.05 -5.55
CA TRP A 45 7.47 -18.71 -6.34
C TRP A 45 7.87 -18.36 -7.77
N THR A 46 6.92 -18.43 -8.69
CA THR A 46 7.08 -18.03 -10.09
C THR A 46 6.04 -16.97 -10.48
N PRO A 47 6.33 -16.08 -11.45
CA PRO A 47 5.39 -15.01 -11.85
C PRO A 47 4.02 -15.50 -12.33
N VAL A 48 3.93 -16.76 -12.75
CA VAL A 48 2.70 -17.39 -13.26
C VAL A 48 1.93 -18.15 -12.18
N ASP A 49 2.45 -18.21 -10.95
CA ASP A 49 1.78 -18.87 -9.83
C ASP A 49 0.40 -18.24 -9.58
N GLN A 50 -0.59 -19.11 -9.37
CA GLN A 50 -1.98 -18.72 -9.15
C GLN A 50 -2.23 -18.47 -7.67
N VAL A 51 -2.53 -17.23 -7.33
CA VAL A 51 -2.79 -16.74 -5.97
C VAL A 51 -4.15 -16.06 -5.91
N TYR A 52 -4.71 -15.91 -4.72
CA TYR A 52 -5.86 -15.05 -4.48
C TYR A 52 -5.61 -14.21 -3.22
N MET A 53 -6.30 -13.07 -3.15
CA MET A 53 -6.22 -12.18 -2.00
C MET A 53 -7.57 -12.12 -1.30
N LYS A 54 -7.52 -12.08 0.03
CA LYS A 54 -8.69 -12.00 0.91
C LYS A 54 -8.53 -10.84 1.88
N VAL A 55 -9.60 -10.11 2.09
CA VAL A 55 -9.68 -9.01 3.07
C VAL A 55 -10.70 -9.40 4.12
N ASP A 56 -10.20 -9.61 5.34
CA ASP A 56 -11.02 -9.96 6.49
C ASP A 56 -11.03 -8.81 7.49
N VAL A 57 -12.16 -8.57 8.14
CA VAL A 57 -12.25 -7.61 9.25
C VAL A 57 -12.60 -8.34 10.53
N LYS A 58 -11.88 -8.00 11.61
CA LYS A 58 -12.20 -8.49 12.94
C LYS A 58 -13.39 -7.70 13.49
N ARG A 59 -14.44 -8.40 13.91
CA ARG A 59 -15.58 -7.77 14.61
C ARG A 59 -15.17 -7.41 16.04
N SER A 60 -15.59 -6.25 16.54
CA SER A 60 -15.24 -5.81 17.89
C SER A 60 -15.79 -6.79 18.93
N GLY A 61 -15.00 -7.09 19.96
CA GLY A 61 -15.41 -8.00 21.05
C GLY A 61 -15.51 -9.49 20.69
N THR A 62 -15.16 -9.91 19.46
CA THR A 62 -15.19 -11.33 19.05
C THR A 62 -13.89 -11.74 18.35
N SER A 63 -13.60 -13.05 18.34
CA SER A 63 -12.50 -13.62 17.54
C SER A 63 -12.92 -13.86 16.08
N GLU A 64 -14.21 -13.68 15.77
CA GLU A 64 -14.73 -13.92 14.42
C GLU A 64 -14.26 -12.87 13.43
N ARG A 65 -13.90 -13.36 12.23
CA ARG A 65 -13.46 -12.56 11.10
C ARG A 65 -14.51 -12.60 10.02
N ILE A 66 -14.96 -11.42 9.59
CA ILE A 66 -15.92 -11.26 8.49
C ILE A 66 -15.12 -11.07 7.21
N SER A 67 -15.36 -11.93 6.22
CA SER A 67 -14.75 -11.78 4.89
C SER A 67 -15.45 -10.64 4.16
N LEU A 68 -14.74 -9.52 3.96
CA LEU A 68 -15.25 -8.40 3.17
C LEU A 68 -15.16 -8.66 1.68
N LEU A 69 -14.00 -9.16 1.25
CA LEU A 69 -13.71 -9.34 -0.17
C LEU A 69 -12.76 -10.52 -0.37
N LYS A 70 -13.01 -11.29 -1.42
CA LYS A 70 -12.11 -12.32 -1.92
C LYS A 70 -11.99 -12.17 -3.42
N THR A 71 -10.76 -12.11 -3.92
CA THR A 71 -10.50 -12.05 -5.36
C THR A 71 -10.66 -13.44 -5.99
N ASN A 72 -10.75 -13.46 -7.32
CA ASN A 72 -10.52 -14.67 -8.08
C ASN A 72 -9.03 -15.07 -8.01
N TYR A 73 -8.71 -16.27 -8.49
CA TYR A 73 -7.32 -16.64 -8.69
C TYR A 73 -6.73 -15.80 -9.83
N PHE A 74 -5.56 -15.21 -9.58
CA PHE A 74 -4.81 -14.41 -10.52
C PHE A 74 -3.33 -14.80 -10.48
N SER A 75 -2.60 -14.47 -11.54
CA SER A 75 -1.14 -14.64 -11.60
C SER A 75 -0.42 -13.43 -11.03
N LEU A 76 0.66 -13.65 -10.27
CA LEU A 76 1.47 -12.59 -9.65
C LEU A 76 1.97 -11.52 -10.65
N ILE A 77 2.18 -11.87 -11.92
CA ILE A 77 2.63 -10.92 -12.97
C ILE A 77 1.55 -9.95 -13.46
N ASN A 78 0.28 -10.37 -13.40
CA ASN A 78 -0.85 -9.60 -13.95
C ASN A 78 -1.58 -8.81 -12.86
N GLY A 79 -1.58 -9.30 -11.62
CA GLY A 79 -2.41 -8.72 -10.56
C GLY A 79 -3.90 -8.96 -10.81
N ASP A 80 -4.73 -8.25 -10.05
CA ASP A 80 -6.20 -8.28 -10.18
C ASP A 80 -6.80 -6.99 -9.60
N ILE A 81 -7.97 -6.59 -10.08
CA ILE A 81 -8.72 -5.44 -9.55
C ILE A 81 -10.18 -5.86 -9.37
N VAL A 82 -10.63 -5.86 -8.11
CA VAL A 82 -11.99 -6.26 -7.75
C VAL A 82 -12.70 -5.09 -7.09
N ARG A 83 -13.89 -4.76 -7.58
CA ARG A 83 -14.74 -3.70 -7.05
C ARG A 83 -16.06 -4.29 -6.57
N LEU A 84 -16.39 -4.06 -5.30
CA LEU A 84 -17.61 -4.57 -4.68
C LEU A 84 -18.18 -3.53 -3.72
N ASN A 85 -19.50 -3.48 -3.66
CA ASN A 85 -20.20 -2.75 -2.60
C ASN A 85 -20.28 -3.66 -1.38
N VAL A 86 -19.55 -3.30 -0.32
CA VAL A 86 -19.49 -4.07 0.93
C VAL A 86 -20.32 -3.36 1.98
N THR A 87 -21.06 -4.13 2.78
CA THR A 87 -21.68 -3.59 3.99
C THR A 87 -20.66 -3.71 5.11
N PRO A 88 -20.01 -2.61 5.53
CA PRO A 88 -19.00 -2.68 6.58
C PRO A 88 -19.65 -3.03 7.93
N PRO A 89 -18.85 -3.51 8.89
CA PRO A 89 -19.35 -3.75 10.25
C PRO A 89 -19.92 -2.46 10.89
N PRO A 90 -20.95 -2.57 11.75
CA PRO A 90 -21.56 -1.44 12.45
C PRO A 90 -20.56 -0.48 13.11
N GLU A 91 -19.43 -1.01 13.56
CA GLU A 91 -18.37 -0.29 14.25
C GLU A 91 -17.76 0.84 13.42
N VAL A 92 -17.78 0.73 12.08
CA VAL A 92 -17.31 1.80 11.17
C VAL A 92 -18.10 3.08 11.39
N PHE A 93 -19.41 2.95 11.66
CA PHE A 93 -20.32 4.08 11.84
C PHE A 93 -20.33 4.62 13.27
N HIS A 94 -19.77 3.88 14.22
CA HIS A 94 -19.66 4.27 15.62
C HIS A 94 -18.29 4.88 15.95
N ASN A 95 -17.60 5.46 14.97
CA ASN A 95 -16.28 6.11 15.13
C ASN A 95 -15.20 5.20 15.75
N HIS A 96 -15.23 3.90 15.46
CA HIS A 96 -14.16 3.00 15.87
C HIS A 96 -13.12 2.84 14.76
N THR A 97 -11.85 2.69 15.16
CA THR A 97 -10.77 2.29 14.27
C THR A 97 -10.88 0.81 13.95
N ILE A 98 -11.02 0.48 12.67
CA ILE A 98 -11.11 -0.90 12.20
C ILE A 98 -9.85 -1.24 11.44
N GLU A 99 -9.25 -2.35 11.83
CA GLU A 99 -8.17 -2.99 11.10
C GLU A 99 -8.70 -4.18 10.31
N SER A 100 -8.27 -4.25 9.05
CA SER A 100 -8.44 -5.43 8.21
C SER A 100 -7.18 -6.27 8.23
N MET A 101 -7.37 -7.58 8.10
CA MET A 101 -6.30 -8.52 7.79
C MET A 101 -6.36 -8.84 6.31
N VAL A 102 -5.37 -8.36 5.57
CA VAL A 102 -5.18 -8.65 4.15
C VAL A 102 -4.30 -9.88 4.03
N THR A 103 -4.78 -10.90 3.34
CA THR A 103 -4.09 -12.19 3.23
C THR A 103 -3.88 -12.55 1.76
N LEU A 104 -2.65 -12.86 1.38
CA LEU A 104 -2.31 -13.50 0.12
C LEU A 104 -2.18 -15.00 0.35
N ALA A 105 -2.89 -15.80 -0.43
CA ALA A 105 -2.90 -17.25 -0.29
C ALA A 105 -2.90 -17.97 -1.64
N THR A 106 -2.41 -19.20 -1.62
CA THR A 106 -2.51 -20.17 -2.71
C THR A 106 -3.46 -21.30 -2.31
N LYS A 107 -3.61 -22.29 -3.19
CA LYS A 107 -4.30 -23.55 -2.86
C LYS A 107 -3.62 -24.31 -1.71
N SER A 108 -2.31 -24.12 -1.49
CA SER A 108 -1.54 -24.85 -0.48
C SER A 108 -1.49 -24.18 0.89
N GLY A 109 -1.89 -22.92 1.00
CA GLY A 109 -1.90 -22.19 2.27
C GLY A 109 -1.73 -20.69 2.14
N VAL A 110 -1.58 -20.02 3.28
CA VAL A 110 -1.31 -18.58 3.36
C VAL A 110 0.16 -18.31 3.10
N ILE A 111 0.42 -17.36 2.20
CA ILE A 111 1.77 -16.90 1.85
C ILE A 111 2.16 -15.69 2.68
N TRP A 112 1.24 -14.74 2.82
CA TRP A 112 1.51 -13.46 3.45
C TRP A 112 0.23 -12.92 4.09
N SER A 113 0.38 -12.20 5.19
CA SER A 113 -0.71 -11.50 5.85
C SER A 113 -0.22 -10.21 6.49
N ALA A 114 -1.00 -9.14 6.38
CA ALA A 114 -0.74 -7.89 7.09
C ALA A 114 -2.02 -7.25 7.61
N HIS A 115 -1.86 -6.45 8.66
CA HIS A 115 -2.91 -5.62 9.22
C HIS A 115 -2.89 -4.25 8.56
N VAL A 116 -4.04 -3.81 8.04
CA VAL A 116 -4.20 -2.54 7.32
C VAL A 116 -5.43 -1.82 7.88
N PRO A 117 -5.30 -0.57 8.39
CA PRO A 117 -6.44 0.17 8.90
C PRO A 117 -7.37 0.58 7.74
N LEU A 118 -8.67 0.26 7.89
CA LEU A 118 -9.70 0.64 6.92
C LEU A 118 -10.39 1.94 7.29
N THR A 119 -10.31 2.36 8.56
CA THR A 119 -10.88 3.64 9.01
C THR A 119 -9.83 4.52 9.64
N VAL A 120 -9.90 5.82 9.34
CA VAL A 120 -9.04 6.84 9.96
C VAL A 120 -9.89 8.05 10.33
N HIS A 121 -9.62 8.63 11.49
CA HIS A 121 -10.27 9.85 11.95
C HIS A 121 -9.40 11.06 11.59
N LYS A 122 -9.94 11.96 10.77
CA LYS A 122 -9.24 13.17 10.33
C LYS A 122 -10.16 14.37 10.50
N GLU A 123 -9.56 15.55 10.61
CA GLU A 123 -10.33 16.78 10.46
C GLU A 123 -10.97 16.79 9.06
N PRO A 124 -12.23 17.25 8.93
CA PRO A 124 -12.90 17.29 7.64
C PRO A 124 -12.06 18.13 6.66
N MET A 125 -11.66 17.51 5.55
CA MET A 125 -10.97 18.23 4.48
C MET A 125 -11.89 19.35 4.00
N ARG A 126 -11.42 20.59 4.09
CA ARG A 126 -12.15 21.74 3.53
C ARG A 126 -12.34 21.47 2.04
N THR A 127 -13.58 21.40 1.58
CA THR A 127 -13.88 21.42 0.15
C THR A 127 -13.19 22.65 -0.44
N ALA A 128 -12.46 22.46 -1.55
CA ALA A 128 -11.73 23.54 -2.16
C ALA A 128 -12.72 24.66 -2.52
N PHE A 129 -12.60 25.81 -1.87
CA PHE A 129 -13.45 26.95 -2.15
C PHE A 129 -13.15 27.42 -3.57
N ASN A 130 -14.13 27.34 -4.47
CA ASN A 130 -13.95 27.78 -5.85
C ASN A 130 -13.89 29.31 -5.87
N LEU A 131 -12.67 29.86 -5.85
CA LEU A 131 -12.43 31.31 -5.92
C LEU A 131 -12.86 31.94 -7.25
N LEU A 132 -13.17 31.11 -8.27
CA LEU A 132 -13.68 31.55 -9.57
C LEU A 132 -15.21 31.54 -9.66
N SER A 133 -15.91 30.94 -8.68
CA SER A 133 -17.37 31.09 -8.53
C SER A 133 -17.71 32.45 -7.91
N GLY A 134 -17.22 33.52 -8.53
CA GLY A 134 -17.80 34.82 -8.34
C GLY A 134 -19.14 34.83 -9.05
N LYS A 135 -20.24 34.87 -8.28
CA LYS A 135 -21.54 35.55 -8.56
C LYS A 135 -22.79 34.67 -8.39
N ASN A 136 -23.53 34.99 -7.33
CA ASN A 136 -24.99 34.98 -7.18
C ASN A 136 -25.75 33.70 -7.49
N THR A 137 -25.70 32.72 -6.58
CA THR A 137 -26.87 31.89 -6.28
C THR A 137 -27.00 31.78 -4.77
N THR A 138 -28.08 32.34 -4.26
CA THR A 138 -28.50 32.40 -2.86
C THR A 138 -28.99 31.03 -2.38
N ASP A 139 -28.20 29.98 -2.60
CA ASP A 139 -28.46 28.60 -2.15
C ASP A 139 -27.10 27.87 -2.03
N GLU A 140 -26.21 28.39 -1.19
CA GLU A 140 -25.11 27.61 -0.62
C GLU A 140 -25.13 27.80 0.90
N PRO A 141 -24.96 26.72 1.69
CA PRO A 141 -25.07 26.80 3.14
C PRO A 141 -23.96 27.71 3.69
N GLU A 142 -24.38 28.76 4.40
CA GLU A 142 -23.51 29.59 5.23
C GLU A 142 -22.61 28.71 6.10
N PRO A 143 -21.39 29.16 6.45
CA PRO A 143 -20.49 28.44 7.35
C PRO A 143 -21.13 28.39 8.74
N SER A 144 -21.95 27.36 8.97
CA SER A 144 -22.63 27.15 10.21
C SER A 144 -21.60 26.82 11.30
N SER A 145 -21.29 27.82 12.12
CA SER A 145 -20.93 27.68 13.54
C SER A 145 -19.59 26.97 13.87
N PRO A 146 -19.02 27.15 15.08
CA PRO A 146 -17.71 26.59 15.48
C PRO A 146 -17.76 25.07 15.74
N VAL A 147 -18.66 24.34 15.08
CA VAL A 147 -18.96 22.91 15.30
C VAL A 147 -18.07 21.99 14.43
N SER A 148 -17.44 22.49 13.36
CA SER A 148 -16.67 21.69 12.40
C SER A 148 -15.17 21.49 12.75
N ARG A 149 -14.83 21.28 14.02
CA ARG A 149 -13.49 20.80 14.43
C ARG A 149 -13.49 19.36 14.97
N ARG A 150 -14.66 18.70 14.96
CA ARG A 150 -14.74 17.31 15.41
C ARG A 150 -14.13 16.41 14.34
N PRO A 151 -13.24 15.46 14.71
CA PRO A 151 -12.69 14.52 13.76
C PRO A 151 -13.82 13.67 13.18
N VAL A 152 -13.81 13.51 11.86
CA VAL A 152 -14.78 12.71 11.12
C VAL A 152 -14.11 11.40 10.70
N SER A 153 -14.90 10.33 10.68
CA SER A 153 -14.46 9.01 10.25
C SER A 153 -14.42 8.90 8.72
N PHE A 154 -13.27 8.51 8.19
CA PHE A 154 -13.08 8.19 6.78
C PHE A 154 -12.89 6.70 6.59
N TRP A 155 -13.50 6.17 5.53
CA TRP A 155 -13.41 4.79 5.06
C TRP A 155 -12.48 4.69 3.86
N LEU A 156 -11.60 3.69 3.86
CA LEU A 156 -10.74 3.40 2.73
C LEU A 156 -11.53 2.69 1.62
N SER A 157 -11.89 3.43 0.58
CA SER A 157 -12.63 2.92 -0.57
C SER A 157 -11.75 2.16 -1.56
N VAL A 158 -10.48 2.52 -1.70
CA VAL A 158 -9.55 1.85 -2.63
C VAL A 158 -8.30 1.40 -1.87
N MET A 159 -8.13 0.09 -1.72
CA MET A 159 -6.95 -0.51 -1.14
C MET A 159 -6.01 -1.01 -2.24
N ARG A 160 -4.83 -0.39 -2.35
CA ARG A 160 -3.76 -0.83 -3.25
C ARG A 160 -2.76 -1.72 -2.52
N VAL A 161 -2.54 -2.90 -3.06
CA VAL A 161 -1.53 -3.85 -2.62
C VAL A 161 -0.51 -4.02 -3.72
N TYR A 162 0.76 -3.79 -3.39
CA TYR A 162 1.85 -3.85 -4.35
C TYR A 162 2.55 -5.20 -4.25
N LEU A 163 2.78 -5.84 -5.40
CA LEU A 163 3.47 -7.12 -5.51
C LEU A 163 4.78 -6.95 -6.28
N LEU A 164 5.81 -7.70 -5.91
CA LEU A 164 7.00 -7.79 -6.76
C LEU A 164 6.69 -8.64 -8.00
N LYS A 165 6.80 -8.03 -9.19
CA LYS A 165 6.47 -8.67 -10.48
C LYS A 165 7.45 -9.77 -10.86
N THR A 166 8.75 -9.54 -10.68
CA THR A 166 9.83 -10.44 -11.10
C THR A 166 10.61 -10.90 -9.89
N PRO A 167 10.80 -12.22 -9.70
CA PRO A 167 11.60 -12.72 -8.60
C PRO A 167 13.07 -12.31 -8.77
N VAL A 168 13.73 -12.01 -7.67
CA VAL A 168 15.15 -11.59 -7.62
C VAL A 168 15.92 -12.55 -6.73
N ILE A 169 17.15 -12.91 -7.11
CA ILE A 169 18.00 -13.75 -6.26
C ILE A 169 18.89 -12.84 -5.41
N PHE A 170 18.54 -12.71 -4.13
CA PHE A 170 19.28 -11.83 -3.22
C PHE A 170 20.50 -12.54 -2.64
N SER A 171 21.53 -11.77 -2.30
CA SER A 171 22.57 -12.22 -1.37
C SER A 171 22.07 -12.00 0.07
N GLN A 172 22.24 -13.00 0.94
CA GLN A 172 21.76 -12.95 2.34
C GLN A 172 22.31 -11.75 3.12
N ASN A 173 23.53 -11.29 2.79
CA ASN A 173 24.19 -10.19 3.47
C ASN A 173 23.98 -8.82 2.80
N ALA A 174 23.38 -8.80 1.60
CA ALA A 174 23.21 -7.58 0.80
C ALA A 174 21.74 -7.37 0.42
N VAL A 175 20.81 -7.87 1.24
CA VAL A 175 19.39 -7.56 1.09
C VAL A 175 19.18 -6.08 1.40
N PRO A 176 18.45 -5.33 0.55
CA PRO A 176 18.14 -3.94 0.85
C PRO A 176 17.32 -3.79 2.14
N PRO A 177 17.67 -2.83 3.03
CA PRO A 177 17.03 -2.67 4.33
C PRO A 177 15.53 -2.36 4.24
N GLU A 178 15.08 -1.73 3.16
CA GLU A 178 13.68 -1.44 2.89
C GLU A 178 12.83 -2.67 2.55
N ILE A 179 13.45 -3.78 2.14
CA ILE A 179 12.76 -5.04 1.80
C ILE A 179 12.98 -6.11 2.87
N VAL A 180 14.05 -6.02 3.66
CA VAL A 180 14.46 -7.09 4.58
C VAL A 180 13.34 -7.51 5.56
N HIS A 181 12.52 -6.57 6.02
CA HIS A 181 11.40 -6.82 6.93
C HIS A 181 10.19 -7.50 6.26
N LEU A 182 10.11 -7.43 4.92
CA LEU A 182 9.06 -8.07 4.13
C LEU A 182 9.44 -9.50 3.73
N LEU A 183 10.72 -9.87 3.82
CA LEU A 183 11.20 -11.20 3.47
C LEU A 183 10.84 -12.22 4.55
N GLN A 184 9.93 -13.12 4.20
CA GLN A 184 9.69 -14.33 4.98
C GLN A 184 10.62 -15.43 4.48
N VAL A 185 11.76 -15.59 5.17
CA VAL A 185 12.77 -16.58 4.82
C VAL A 185 12.44 -17.92 5.46
N GLN A 186 12.40 -18.97 4.64
CA GLN A 186 12.24 -20.35 5.05
C GLN A 186 13.50 -21.14 4.68
N PRO A 187 14.13 -21.86 5.63
CA PRO A 187 15.29 -22.69 5.34
C PRO A 187 14.85 -23.88 4.47
N ARG A 188 15.50 -24.09 3.32
CA ARG A 188 15.21 -25.20 2.41
C ARG A 188 16.50 -25.92 2.02
N GLY A 189 16.96 -26.79 2.92
CA GLY A 189 18.21 -27.54 2.76
C GLY A 189 19.42 -26.60 2.71
N PRO A 190 20.30 -26.69 1.68
CA PRO A 190 21.51 -25.86 1.59
C PRO A 190 21.24 -24.41 1.15
N HIS A 191 20.00 -24.08 0.76
CA HIS A 191 19.62 -22.73 0.33
C HIS A 191 18.49 -22.18 1.21
N ALA A 192 18.54 -20.88 1.48
CA ALA A 192 17.41 -20.17 2.04
C ALA A 192 16.45 -19.79 0.90
N SER A 193 15.14 -19.90 1.15
CA SER A 193 14.13 -19.51 0.17
C SER A 193 13.16 -18.47 0.75
N TYR A 194 12.56 -17.63 -0.09
CA TYR A 194 11.62 -16.59 0.36
C TYR A 194 10.31 -16.60 -0.42
N GLN A 195 9.25 -16.16 0.26
CA GLN A 195 7.90 -16.02 -0.29
C GLN A 195 7.75 -14.75 -1.16
N PRO A 196 6.72 -14.65 -2.02
CA PRO A 196 6.41 -13.43 -2.76
C PRO A 196 6.45 -12.18 -1.88
N LEU A 197 7.13 -11.14 -2.37
CA LEU A 197 7.20 -9.85 -1.68
C LEU A 197 5.91 -9.06 -1.94
N VAL A 198 5.22 -8.74 -0.85
CA VAL A 198 3.94 -8.02 -0.84
C VAL A 198 4.08 -6.82 0.08
N TYR A 199 3.61 -5.67 -0.39
CA TYR A 199 3.58 -4.44 0.39
C TYR A 199 2.19 -3.82 0.33
N ALA A 200 1.56 -3.66 1.49
CA ALA A 200 0.29 -2.94 1.64
C ALA A 200 0.45 -1.92 2.75
N ASN A 201 0.08 -0.67 2.47
CA ASN A 201 0.06 0.40 3.47
C ASN A 201 -1.13 1.31 3.18
N ALA A 202 -1.96 1.55 4.19
CA ALA A 202 -3.10 2.46 4.12
C ALA A 202 -2.65 3.94 4.05
N GLU A 203 -1.53 4.28 4.69
CA GLU A 203 -1.05 5.66 4.76
C GLU A 203 -0.53 6.17 3.41
N MET A 204 -0.10 5.25 2.55
CA MET A 204 0.36 5.54 1.19
C MET A 204 -0.79 5.65 0.18
N GLN A 205 -2.05 5.50 0.63
CA GLN A 205 -3.22 5.69 -0.22
C GLN A 205 -3.52 7.17 -0.39
N ARG A 206 -4.07 7.55 -1.55
CA ARG A 206 -4.33 8.95 -1.88
C ARG A 206 -5.50 9.44 -1.05
N SER A 207 -5.54 10.74 -0.78
CA SER A 207 -6.66 11.36 -0.05
C SER A 207 -8.02 11.10 -0.71
N VAL A 208 -8.06 10.99 -2.04
CA VAL A 208 -9.28 10.68 -2.81
C VAL A 208 -9.80 9.25 -2.60
N ASP A 209 -8.95 8.34 -2.14
CA ASP A 209 -9.36 6.96 -1.85
C ASP A 209 -10.05 6.85 -0.48
N TRP A 210 -10.03 7.91 0.33
CA TRP A 210 -10.70 8.00 1.62
C TRP A 210 -12.04 8.72 1.46
N ILE A 211 -13.13 7.99 1.62
CA ILE A 211 -14.49 8.55 1.58
C ILE A 211 -15.00 8.79 2.99
N GLN A 212 -15.71 9.89 3.21
CA GLN A 212 -16.35 10.14 4.50
C GLN A 212 -17.41 9.07 4.77
N VAL A 213 -17.42 8.51 5.98
CA VAL A 213 -18.46 7.55 6.39
C VAL A 213 -19.80 8.29 6.44
N PRO A 214 -20.83 7.84 5.71
CA PRO A 214 -22.13 8.50 5.70
C PRO A 214 -22.80 8.37 7.07
N GLU A 215 -23.62 9.36 7.41
CA GLU A 215 -24.40 9.32 8.64
C GLU A 215 -25.45 8.21 8.60
N LEU A 216 -25.70 7.59 9.75
CA LEU A 216 -26.67 6.51 9.88
C LEU A 216 -28.08 7.03 9.68
N ILE A 217 -28.80 6.46 8.72
CA ILE A 217 -30.23 6.71 8.54
C ILE A 217 -30.98 5.81 9.53
N ARG A 218 -31.56 6.42 10.58
CA ARG A 218 -32.43 5.73 11.54
C ARG A 218 -33.87 5.84 11.04
N ASN A 219 -34.51 4.70 10.77
CA ASN A 219 -35.94 4.69 10.48
C ASN A 219 -36.72 4.94 11.79
N GLU A 220 -37.47 6.03 11.85
CA GLU A 220 -38.22 6.43 13.05
C GLU A 220 -39.37 5.48 13.39
N GLU A 221 -39.91 4.75 12.42
CA GLU A 221 -41.09 3.88 12.60
C GLU A 221 -40.78 2.51 13.22
N ASN A 222 -39.56 2.01 13.09
CA ASN A 222 -39.19 0.63 13.46
C ASN A 222 -37.95 0.55 14.37
N GLY A 223 -37.27 1.68 14.62
CA GLY A 223 -36.01 1.74 15.36
C GLY A 223 -34.85 0.98 14.70
N SER A 224 -35.05 0.44 13.49
CA SER A 224 -34.04 -0.31 12.75
C SER A 224 -32.98 0.63 12.16
N VAL A 225 -31.72 0.36 12.46
CA VAL A 225 -30.57 1.06 11.87
C VAL A 225 -30.20 0.37 10.56
N ARG A 226 -30.22 1.11 9.44
CA ARG A 226 -29.77 0.59 8.14
C ARG A 226 -28.36 1.08 7.86
N TYR A 227 -27.43 0.14 7.73
CA TYR A 227 -26.06 0.44 7.34
C TYR A 227 -25.98 0.51 5.80
N PRO A 228 -25.64 1.67 5.21
CA PRO A 228 -25.50 1.78 3.76
C PRO A 228 -24.29 0.96 3.27
N PRO A 229 -24.39 0.32 2.10
CA PRO A 229 -23.23 -0.31 1.49
C PRO A 229 -22.22 0.77 1.07
N LEU A 230 -20.93 0.49 1.28
CA LEU A 230 -19.83 1.35 0.86
C LEU A 230 -19.08 0.70 -0.30
N GLU A 231 -18.63 1.51 -1.25
CA GLU A 231 -17.77 1.03 -2.32
C GLU A 231 -16.40 0.62 -1.75
N PHE A 232 -15.93 -0.56 -2.14
CA PHE A 232 -14.62 -1.07 -1.80
C PHE A 232 -13.96 -1.72 -3.01
N THR A 233 -12.79 -1.20 -3.36
CA THR A 233 -11.95 -1.69 -4.45
C THR A 233 -10.64 -2.23 -3.89
N LEU A 234 -10.34 -3.49 -4.18
CA LEU A 234 -9.02 -4.07 -3.97
C LEU A 234 -8.26 -4.06 -5.30
N SER A 235 -7.15 -3.32 -5.35
CA SER A 235 -6.26 -3.26 -6.51
C SER A 235 -4.94 -3.93 -6.17
N VAL A 236 -4.62 -5.02 -6.84
CA VAL A 236 -3.35 -5.75 -6.70
C VAL A 236 -2.46 -5.37 -7.88
N GLU A 237 -1.40 -4.61 -7.60
CA GLU A 237 -0.56 -3.98 -8.62
C GLU A 237 0.84 -4.61 -8.64
N PRO A 238 1.22 -5.33 -9.73
CA PRO A 238 2.56 -5.88 -9.88
C PRO A 238 3.55 -4.78 -10.30
N GLU A 239 4.66 -4.68 -9.57
CA GLU A 239 5.67 -3.62 -9.72
C GLU A 239 7.06 -4.20 -9.98
N SER A 240 7.90 -3.46 -10.73
CA SER A 240 9.32 -3.81 -10.86
C SER A 240 10.05 -3.63 -9.52
N ILE A 241 11.18 -4.32 -9.34
CA ILE A 241 11.95 -4.25 -8.10
C ILE A 241 12.30 -2.81 -7.69
N GLY A 242 12.77 -1.98 -8.61
CA GLY A 242 13.10 -0.59 -8.27
C GLY A 242 11.90 0.25 -7.84
N LYS A 243 10.74 0.10 -8.51
CA LYS A 243 9.51 0.81 -8.11
C LYS A 243 8.96 0.28 -6.79
N PHE A 244 9.05 -1.02 -6.56
CA PHE A 244 8.69 -1.66 -5.30
C PHE A 244 9.55 -1.13 -4.15
N ARG A 245 10.88 -1.13 -4.30
CA ARG A 245 11.84 -0.57 -3.34
C ARG A 245 11.53 0.88 -3.00
N LEU A 246 11.31 1.72 -4.01
CA LEU A 246 10.97 3.13 -3.82
C LEU A 246 9.69 3.28 -2.96
N ARG A 247 8.65 2.49 -3.22
CA ARG A 247 7.43 2.51 -2.43
C ARG A 247 7.67 2.09 -0.98
N CYS A 248 8.47 1.04 -0.75
CA CYS A 248 8.84 0.62 0.60
C CYS A 248 9.62 1.71 1.34
N MET A 249 10.59 2.36 0.69
CA MET A 249 11.33 3.49 1.26
C MET A 249 10.39 4.64 1.65
N LEU A 250 9.54 5.09 0.73
CA LEU A 250 8.58 6.17 1.00
C LEU A 250 7.64 5.81 2.16
N GLY A 251 7.20 4.55 2.23
CA GLY A 251 6.37 4.05 3.31
C GLY A 251 7.07 4.07 4.66
N MET A 252 8.34 3.64 4.73
CA MET A 252 9.12 3.74 5.97
C MET A 252 9.32 5.19 6.40
N MET A 253 9.60 6.10 5.45
CA MET A 253 9.76 7.52 5.74
C MET A 253 8.47 8.16 6.26
N ALA A 254 7.32 7.79 5.70
CA ALA A 254 6.02 8.28 6.17
C ALA A 254 5.74 7.88 7.63
N VAL A 255 6.05 6.63 7.98
CA VAL A 255 5.93 6.14 9.37
C VAL A 255 6.89 6.89 10.30
N GLN A 256 8.12 7.14 9.86
CA GLN A 256 9.13 7.86 10.64
C GLN A 256 8.71 9.31 10.91
N LEU A 257 8.20 10.01 9.90
CA LEU A 257 7.70 11.39 10.03
C LEU A 257 6.52 11.51 10.99
N ARG A 258 5.72 10.46 11.15
CA ARG A 258 4.59 10.44 12.09
C ARG A 258 5.04 10.22 13.55
N SER A 259 6.23 9.67 13.76
CA SER A 259 6.76 9.37 15.09
C SER A 259 7.48 10.55 15.78
N TYR A 260 7.66 11.66 15.06
CA TYR A 260 8.18 12.94 15.57
C TYR A 260 7.04 13.91 15.88
#